data_AF-A0A9N9MDK8-F1
#
_entry.id   AF-A0A9N9MDK8-F1
#
_cell.length_a   1.000
_cell.length_b   1.000
_cell.length_c   1.000
_cell.angle_alpha   90.00
_cell.angle_beta   90.00
_cell.angle_gamma   90.00
#
_symmetry.space_group_name_H-M   'P 1'
#
loop_
_entity.id
_entity.type
_entity.pdbx_description
1 polymer ?
#
loop_
_entity_poly.entity_id
_entity_poly.type
_entity_poly.pdbx_seq_one_letter_code
_entity_poly.pdbx_strand_id
1 'polypeptide(L)'
;MALKTVLIIFVSLGALLEFAQAISCRIDYCGTLFHCPTEVEICEGENQFIGWGNWCGCCQVCYTLLEKNENCNYTESLLFGAPLPTTLCKDDLKCIDGICTDLSTGTDKGTDIGTAAATATGKHKQRRRKRLGQRHQRQRQAQAQAQAQAQGQGQPRQQ
;
A
#
# COMPACT_ATOMS: atom_id res chain seq x y z
N MET A 1 -50.32 -17.11 -3.44
CA MET A 1 -48.84 -17.09 -3.63
C MET A 1 -48.30 -15.68 -3.89
N ALA A 2 -49.02 -14.82 -4.61
CA ALA A 2 -48.57 -13.46 -4.95
C ALA A 2 -48.20 -12.55 -3.75
N LEU A 3 -48.93 -12.61 -2.63
CA LEU A 3 -48.69 -11.74 -1.47
C LEU A 3 -47.31 -11.97 -0.82
N LYS A 4 -46.84 -13.22 -0.76
CA LYS A 4 -45.52 -13.55 -0.20
C LYS A 4 -44.39 -13.02 -1.09
N THR A 5 -44.55 -13.09 -2.40
CA THR A 5 -43.56 -12.58 -3.37
C THR A 5 -43.44 -11.07 -3.31
N VAL A 6 -44.56 -10.36 -3.19
CA VAL A 6 -44.57 -8.89 -3.06
C VAL A 6 -43.86 -8.44 -1.78
N LEU A 7 -44.11 -9.10 -0.65
CA LEU A 7 -43.43 -8.77 0.62
C LEU A 7 -41.90 -8.96 0.55
N ILE A 8 -41.43 -10.04 -0.09
CA ILE A 8 -39.99 -10.30 -0.24
C ILE A 8 -39.33 -9.20 -1.09
N ILE A 9 -39.97 -8.79 -2.19
CA ILE A 9 -39.46 -7.72 -3.05
C ILE A 9 -39.33 -6.41 -2.27
N PHE A 10 -40.36 -6.00 -1.54
CA PHE A 10 -40.34 -4.77 -0.75
C PHE A 10 -39.26 -4.77 0.34
N VAL A 11 -39.10 -5.89 1.06
CA VAL A 11 -38.04 -6.03 2.08
C VAL A 11 -36.64 -5.98 1.44
N SER A 12 -36.45 -6.65 0.28
CA SER A 12 -35.17 -6.63 -0.43
C SER A 12 -34.79 -5.25 -0.99
N LEU A 13 -35.77 -4.49 -1.50
CA LEU A 13 -35.54 -3.11 -1.97
C LEU A 13 -35.18 -2.18 -0.80
N GLY A 14 -35.86 -2.31 0.34
CA GLY A 14 -35.57 -1.51 1.53
C GLY A 14 -34.14 -1.71 2.04
N ALA A 15 -33.67 -2.96 2.10
CA ALA A 15 -32.31 -3.27 2.53
C ALA A 15 -31.26 -2.68 1.57
N LEU A 16 -31.47 -2.76 0.25
CA LEU A 16 -30.54 -2.23 -0.75
C LEU A 16 -30.37 -0.70 -0.66
N LEU A 17 -31.43 0.02 -0.27
CA LEU A 17 -31.41 1.48 -0.10
C LEU A 17 -30.56 1.95 1.10
N GLU A 18 -30.41 1.14 2.15
CA GLU A 18 -29.55 1.48 3.30
C GLU A 18 -28.06 1.28 2.97
N PHE A 19 -27.71 0.25 2.19
CA PHE A 19 -26.32 0.03 1.77
C PHE A 19 -25.81 1.08 0.78
N ALA A 20 -26.70 1.66 -0.03
CA ALA A 20 -26.33 2.72 -0.96
C ALA A 20 -25.77 3.97 -0.25
N GLN A 21 -26.13 4.18 1.02
CA GLN A 21 -25.75 5.39 1.78
C GLN A 21 -24.37 5.26 2.42
N ALA A 22 -23.81 4.04 2.46
CA ALA A 22 -22.50 3.78 3.05
C ALA A 22 -21.33 4.22 2.14
N ILE A 23 -21.59 4.43 0.85
CA ILE A 23 -20.56 4.72 -0.16
C ILE A 23 -20.42 6.23 -0.42
N SER A 24 -21.44 7.02 -0.08
CA SER A 24 -21.41 8.46 -0.22
C SER A 24 -20.82 9.13 1.01
N CYS A 25 -19.77 9.91 0.79
CA CYS A 25 -19.21 10.82 1.78
C CYS A 25 -20.25 11.90 2.15
N ARG A 26 -20.82 11.81 3.35
CA ARG A 26 -21.62 12.93 3.89
C ARG A 26 -20.71 14.14 4.12
N ILE A 27 -21.27 15.33 3.93
CA ILE A 27 -20.57 16.61 4.13
C ILE A 27 -19.91 16.67 5.52
N ASP A 28 -20.57 16.12 6.55
CA ASP A 28 -20.08 16.18 7.92
C ASP A 28 -19.16 15.00 8.31
N TYR A 29 -18.86 14.09 7.39
CA TYR A 29 -18.11 12.85 7.69
C TYR A 29 -16.72 13.15 8.29
N CYS A 30 -16.04 14.15 7.73
CA CYS A 30 -14.72 14.58 8.19
C CYS A 30 -14.73 15.26 9.57
N GLY A 31 -15.87 15.83 9.98
CA GLY A 31 -15.98 16.53 11.28
C GLY A 31 -16.55 15.68 12.41
N THR A 32 -17.36 14.66 12.09
CA THR A 32 -18.14 13.91 13.10
C THR A 32 -17.63 12.51 13.38
N LEU A 33 -17.10 11.81 12.37
CA LEU A 33 -16.75 10.38 12.48
C LEU A 33 -15.26 10.11 12.33
N PHE A 34 -14.52 11.00 11.66
CA PHE A 34 -13.13 10.75 11.33
C PHE A 34 -12.19 11.81 11.89
N HIS A 35 -11.44 11.47 12.94
CA HIS A 35 -10.35 12.32 13.42
C HIS A 35 -9.06 11.96 12.68
N CYS A 36 -8.45 12.95 12.02
CA CYS A 36 -7.15 12.76 11.40
C CYS A 36 -6.08 12.62 12.50
N PRO A 37 -5.23 11.58 12.44
CA PRO A 37 -4.29 11.28 13.52
C PRO A 37 -3.26 12.38 13.75
N THR A 38 -2.98 13.24 12.77
CA THR A 38 -2.19 14.49 12.91
C THR A 38 -2.31 15.28 11.61
N GLU A 39 -2.30 16.62 11.66
CA GLU A 39 -2.12 17.43 10.46
C GLU A 39 -0.69 17.24 9.94
N VAL A 40 -0.57 16.98 8.63
CA VAL A 40 0.72 16.76 7.97
C VAL A 40 1.18 18.09 7.42
N GLU A 41 2.05 18.78 8.16
CA GLU A 41 2.55 20.10 7.77
C GLU A 41 3.68 20.03 6.74
N ILE A 42 4.51 18.98 6.80
CA ILE A 42 5.69 18.78 5.95
C ILE A 42 5.84 17.29 5.60
N CYS A 43 6.16 17.00 4.33
CA CYS A 43 6.61 15.68 3.89
C CYS A 43 8.12 15.63 3.82
N GLU A 44 8.75 14.68 4.51
CA GLU A 44 10.22 14.61 4.65
C GLU A 44 10.93 13.95 3.45
N GLY A 45 10.21 13.40 2.48
CA GLY A 45 10.79 12.69 1.34
C GLY A 45 10.94 13.53 0.07
N GLU A 46 11.99 13.24 -0.71
CA GLU A 46 12.10 13.72 -2.10
C GLU A 46 10.91 13.19 -2.93
N ASN A 47 10.40 14.02 -3.84
CA ASN A 47 9.22 13.74 -4.67
C ASN A 47 7.93 13.46 -3.87
N GLN A 48 7.84 13.96 -2.64
CA GLN A 48 6.61 13.93 -1.87
C GLN A 48 5.88 15.26 -1.93
N PHE A 49 4.56 15.20 -1.90
CA PHE A 49 3.70 16.37 -1.77
C PHE A 49 2.54 16.10 -0.82
N ILE A 50 2.05 17.16 -0.19
CA ILE A 50 0.88 17.10 0.68
C ILE A 50 -0.36 17.17 -0.20
N GLY A 51 -1.22 16.18 -0.08
CA GLY A 51 -2.53 16.18 -0.74
C GLY A 51 -3.60 15.66 0.19
N TRP A 52 -4.85 15.88 -0.19
CA TRP A 52 -5.99 15.31 0.53
C TRP A 52 -6.15 13.84 0.17
N GLY A 53 -6.26 12.99 1.18
CA GLY A 53 -6.43 11.55 1.06
C GLY A 53 -7.38 11.01 2.13
N ASN A 54 -7.42 9.69 2.25
CA ASN A 54 -8.36 8.94 3.08
C ASN A 54 -9.76 8.74 2.49
N TRP A 55 -10.56 7.86 3.10
CA TRP A 55 -11.98 7.71 2.78
C TRP A 55 -12.64 9.09 2.91
N CYS A 56 -13.20 9.59 1.81
CA CYS A 56 -13.79 10.92 1.68
C CYS A 56 -12.83 12.14 1.62
N GLY A 57 -11.52 11.95 1.53
CA GLY A 57 -10.58 13.06 1.35
C GLY A 57 -10.43 13.95 2.60
N CYS A 58 -10.72 13.42 3.79
CA CYS A 58 -10.80 14.20 5.03
C CYS A 58 -9.44 14.59 5.62
N CYS A 59 -8.36 13.89 5.28
CA CYS A 59 -7.07 14.09 5.93
C CYS A 59 -5.99 14.42 4.91
N GLN A 60 -5.07 15.30 5.31
CA GLN A 60 -3.84 15.51 4.57
C GLN A 60 -2.93 14.30 4.71
N VAL A 61 -2.33 13.88 3.60
CA VAL A 61 -1.39 12.77 3.53
C VAL A 61 -0.22 13.15 2.62
N CYS A 62 0.94 12.57 2.88
CA CYS A 62 2.09 12.65 1.99
C CYS A 62 1.93 11.63 0.86
N TYR A 63 1.80 12.13 -0.36
CA TYR A 63 1.88 11.32 -1.57
C TYR A 63 3.28 11.36 -2.13
N THR A 64 3.78 10.20 -2.56
CA THR A 64 5.01 10.06 -3.33
C THR A 64 4.66 10.02 -4.81
N LEU A 65 5.28 10.89 -5.61
CA LEU A 65 5.11 10.92 -7.05
C LEU A 65 5.97 9.84 -7.71
N LEU A 66 5.32 8.99 -8.49
CA LEU A 66 5.91 7.90 -9.24
C LEU A 66 6.15 8.36 -10.69
N GLU A 67 7.35 8.13 -11.19
CA GLU A 67 7.72 8.45 -12.56
C GLU A 67 7.17 7.43 -13.56
N LYS A 68 7.36 7.73 -14.85
CA LYS A 68 6.95 6.84 -15.94
C LYS A 68 7.64 5.47 -15.82
N ASN A 69 6.87 4.41 -16.08
CA ASN A 69 7.28 3.01 -15.94
C ASN A 69 7.57 2.55 -14.50
N GLU A 70 7.31 3.38 -13.48
CA GLU A 70 7.39 2.93 -12.10
C GLU A 70 6.15 2.14 -11.70
N ASN A 71 6.34 1.23 -10.75
CA ASN A 71 5.27 0.39 -10.25
C ASN A 71 4.33 1.20 -9.35
N CYS A 72 3.09 1.35 -9.79
CA CYS A 72 2.01 1.90 -8.99
C CYS A 72 1.14 0.75 -8.48
N ASN A 73 0.91 0.71 -7.17
CA ASN A 73 0.00 -0.25 -6.56
C ASN A 73 -1.19 0.52 -6.02
N TYR A 74 -2.19 0.75 -6.87
CA TYR A 74 -3.54 1.04 -6.38
C TYR A 74 -4.16 -0.26 -5.86
N THR A 75 -3.47 -0.93 -4.94
CA THR A 75 -4.13 -1.97 -4.15
C THR A 75 -5.33 -1.32 -3.49
N GLU A 76 -6.48 -1.96 -3.68
CA GLU A 76 -7.87 -1.63 -3.35
C GLU A 76 -8.13 -1.21 -1.88
N SER A 77 -7.30 -0.33 -1.32
CA SER A 77 -7.37 0.15 0.06
C SER A 77 -8.54 1.09 0.30
N LEU A 78 -9.27 1.53 -0.73
CA LEU A 78 -10.46 2.34 -0.52
C LEU A 78 -11.50 1.57 0.29
N LEU A 79 -11.78 0.29 -0.02
CA LEU A 79 -12.95 -0.37 0.56
C LEU A 79 -12.78 -0.92 1.99
N PHE A 80 -11.56 -1.10 2.51
CA PHE A 80 -11.33 -1.92 3.71
C PHE A 80 -10.46 -1.29 4.81
N GLY A 81 -10.23 0.03 4.81
CA GLY A 81 -9.47 0.68 5.87
C GLY A 81 -7.99 0.27 5.94
N ALA A 82 -7.49 -0.32 4.86
CA ALA A 82 -6.05 -0.53 4.69
C ALA A 82 -5.37 0.84 4.49
N PRO A 83 -4.09 0.97 4.89
CA PRO A 83 -3.34 2.20 4.68
C PRO A 83 -3.46 2.61 3.21
N LEU A 84 -3.87 3.85 2.99
CA LEU A 84 -4.12 4.37 1.66
C LEU A 84 -2.84 4.35 0.83
N PRO A 85 -2.97 4.21 -0.50
CA PRO A 85 -1.82 4.30 -1.38
C PRO A 85 -1.20 5.68 -1.23
N THR A 86 -0.01 5.73 -0.61
CA THR A 86 0.82 6.93 -0.48
C THR A 86 1.61 7.20 -1.76
N THR A 87 1.17 6.67 -2.90
CA THR A 87 1.85 6.75 -4.19
C THR A 87 0.89 7.14 -5.29
N LEU A 88 1.24 8.18 -6.05
CA LEU A 88 0.50 8.67 -7.22
C LEU A 88 1.44 8.77 -8.42
N CYS A 89 0.96 8.48 -9.62
CA CYS A 89 1.75 8.73 -10.82
C CYS A 89 1.92 10.25 -11.03
N LYS A 90 3.09 10.65 -11.50
CA LYS A 90 3.47 12.05 -11.74
C LYS A 90 2.75 12.63 -12.95
N ASP A 91 2.36 13.90 -12.87
CA ASP A 91 1.75 14.66 -13.97
C ASP A 91 0.49 13.97 -14.56
N ASP A 92 0.41 13.80 -15.88
CA ASP A 92 -0.72 13.20 -16.61
C ASP A 92 -0.65 11.66 -16.73
N LEU A 93 0.31 11.03 -16.04
CA LEU A 93 0.46 9.58 -16.04
C LEU A 93 -0.71 8.90 -15.31
N LYS A 94 -1.16 7.76 -15.83
CA LYS A 94 -2.15 6.89 -15.17
C LYS A 94 -1.51 5.56 -14.81
N CYS A 95 -1.91 4.99 -13.67
CA CYS A 95 -1.57 3.62 -13.36
C CYS A 95 -2.40 2.66 -14.21
N ILE A 96 -1.76 1.98 -15.14
CA ILE A 96 -2.37 0.97 -16.00
C ILE A 96 -1.58 -0.33 -15.77
N ASP A 97 -2.28 -1.41 -15.43
CA ASP A 97 -1.67 -2.72 -15.13
C ASP A 97 -0.54 -2.66 -14.08
N GLY A 98 -0.67 -1.76 -13.11
CA GLY A 98 0.30 -1.58 -12.04
C GLY A 98 1.54 -0.77 -12.43
N ILE A 99 1.50 -0.05 -13.55
CA ILE A 99 2.61 0.79 -14.04
C ILE A 99 2.13 2.19 -14.47
N CYS A 100 2.87 3.24 -14.09
CA CYS A 100 2.58 4.61 -14.50
C CYS A 100 2.88 4.85 -15.99
N THR A 101 1.84 5.15 -16.77
CA THR A 101 1.84 5.20 -18.24
C THR A 101 1.17 6.47 -18.79
N ASP A 102 1.69 7.02 -19.88
CA ASP A 102 1.13 8.20 -20.58
C ASP A 102 -0.08 7.82 -21.44
N LEU A 103 -1.25 8.37 -21.12
CA LEU A 103 -2.47 8.21 -21.94
C LEU A 103 -2.32 8.81 -23.36
N SER A 104 -1.48 9.84 -23.50
CA SER A 104 -1.27 10.58 -24.75
C SER A 104 -0.65 9.74 -25.87
N THR A 105 -0.02 8.61 -25.52
CA THR A 105 0.60 7.69 -26.48
C THR A 105 -0.33 6.55 -26.91
N GLY A 106 -1.57 6.52 -26.43
CA GLY A 106 -2.52 5.41 -26.60
C GLY A 106 -3.26 5.31 -27.94
N THR A 107 -2.86 6.05 -28.98
CA THR A 107 -3.52 5.97 -30.31
C THR A 107 -2.61 5.55 -31.44
N ASP A 108 -1.50 4.87 -31.16
CA ASP A 108 -0.76 4.25 -32.26
C ASP A 108 -0.12 2.91 -31.86
N LYS A 109 -0.74 1.87 -32.44
CA LYS A 109 -0.17 0.58 -32.80
C LYS A 109 -0.03 -0.45 -31.68
N GLY A 110 -0.83 -1.51 -31.84
CA GLY A 110 -0.45 -2.83 -31.35
C GLY A 110 0.92 -3.20 -31.90
N THR A 111 1.92 -3.15 -31.03
CA THR A 111 3.23 -3.76 -31.24
C THR A 111 3.74 -4.16 -29.85
N ASP A 112 3.75 -5.47 -29.63
CA ASP A 112 4.55 -6.18 -28.65
C ASP A 112 4.14 -6.12 -27.17
N ILE A 113 3.00 -6.78 -26.89
CA ILE A 113 2.90 -7.63 -25.67
C ILE A 113 3.91 -8.77 -25.86
N GLY A 114 5.17 -8.48 -25.63
CA GLY A 114 6.27 -9.38 -25.91
C GLY A 114 7.49 -8.99 -25.09
N THR A 115 7.63 -9.60 -23.92
CA THR A 115 8.96 -9.89 -23.34
C THR A 115 9.67 -8.75 -22.61
N ALA A 116 8.99 -7.98 -21.74
CA ALA A 116 9.68 -7.18 -20.70
C ALA A 116 9.25 -7.48 -19.25
N ALA A 117 8.08 -8.09 -19.04
CA ALA A 117 7.56 -8.39 -17.70
C ALA A 117 8.22 -9.61 -17.00
N ALA A 118 9.01 -10.41 -17.70
CA ALA A 118 9.60 -11.64 -17.15
C ALA A 118 11.00 -11.49 -16.51
N THR A 119 11.69 -10.35 -16.70
CA THR A 119 13.13 -10.28 -16.35
C THR A 119 13.43 -9.43 -15.10
N ALA A 120 12.50 -8.59 -14.62
CA ALA A 120 12.73 -7.73 -13.46
C ALA A 120 12.24 -8.33 -12.12
N THR A 121 11.15 -9.11 -12.13
CA THR A 121 10.57 -9.74 -10.92
C THR A 121 11.41 -10.91 -10.39
N GLY A 122 12.16 -11.60 -11.25
CA GLY A 122 13.09 -12.67 -10.84
C GLY A 122 14.31 -12.14 -10.08
N LYS A 123 14.95 -11.07 -10.57
CA LYS A 123 16.18 -10.52 -9.98
C LYS A 123 15.92 -9.82 -8.64
N HIS A 124 14.77 -9.17 -8.47
CA HIS A 124 14.45 -8.46 -7.23
C HIS A 124 14.07 -9.41 -6.07
N LYS A 125 13.31 -10.47 -6.36
CA LYS A 125 12.97 -11.52 -5.38
C LYS A 125 14.21 -12.32 -4.95
N GLN A 126 15.15 -12.56 -5.88
CA GLN A 126 16.40 -13.27 -5.61
C GLN A 126 17.38 -12.43 -4.77
N ARG A 127 17.45 -11.10 -4.95
CA ARG A 127 18.27 -10.20 -4.11
C ARG A 127 17.74 -10.09 -2.67
N ARG A 128 16.41 -10.07 -2.47
CA ARG A 128 15.81 -9.97 -1.12
C ARG A 128 16.08 -11.22 -0.27
N ARG A 129 16.03 -12.42 -0.87
CA ARG A 129 16.41 -13.68 -0.19
C ARG A 129 17.88 -13.73 0.23
N LYS A 130 18.80 -13.21 -0.60
CA LYS A 130 20.24 -13.15 -0.25
C LYS A 130 20.52 -12.22 0.95
N ARG A 131 19.82 -11.08 1.05
CA ARG A 131 20.00 -10.13 2.18
C ARG A 131 19.45 -10.67 3.51
N LEU A 132 18.32 -11.40 3.49
CA LEU A 132 17.78 -12.04 4.69
C LEU A 132 18.67 -13.17 5.23
N GLY A 133 19.25 -13.98 4.34
CA GLY A 133 20.21 -15.02 4.73
C GLY A 133 21.46 -14.45 5.42
N GLN A 134 22.03 -13.37 4.87
CA GLN A 134 23.22 -12.73 5.44
C GLN A 134 22.98 -12.11 6.83
N ARG A 135 21.78 -11.56 7.09
CA ARG A 135 21.43 -11.03 8.43
C ARG A 135 21.35 -12.14 9.48
N HIS A 136 20.74 -13.27 9.14
CA HIS A 136 20.64 -14.42 10.04
C HIS A 136 22.02 -15.02 10.36
N GLN A 137 22.93 -15.07 9.39
CA GLN A 137 24.27 -15.59 9.59
C GLN A 137 25.13 -14.67 10.49
N ARG A 138 25.02 -13.34 10.32
CA ARG A 138 25.70 -12.37 11.20
C ARG A 138 25.16 -12.42 12.64
N GLN A 139 23.87 -12.60 12.82
CA GLN A 139 23.28 -12.75 14.16
C GLN A 139 23.79 -14.00 14.88
N ARG A 140 23.90 -15.15 14.19
CA ARG A 140 24.45 -16.38 14.79
C ARG A 140 25.93 -16.22 15.17
N GLN A 141 26.74 -15.56 14.33
CA GLN A 141 28.14 -15.29 14.64
C GLN A 141 28.30 -14.37 15.85
N ALA A 142 27.48 -13.31 15.95
CA ALA A 142 27.50 -12.40 17.10
C ALA A 142 27.10 -13.11 18.41
N GLN A 143 26.08 -13.97 18.37
CA GLN A 143 25.66 -14.75 19.53
C GLN A 143 26.73 -15.76 19.98
N ALA A 144 27.40 -16.43 19.05
CA ALA A 144 28.49 -17.35 19.36
C ALA A 144 29.69 -16.66 20.02
N GLN A 145 30.06 -15.46 19.54
CA GLN A 145 31.14 -14.67 20.14
C GLN A 145 30.80 -14.19 21.55
N ALA A 146 29.56 -13.75 21.78
CA ALA A 146 29.10 -13.34 23.10
C ALA A 146 29.14 -14.49 24.12
N GLN A 147 28.77 -15.71 23.70
CA GLN A 147 28.84 -16.90 24.56
C GLN A 147 30.29 -17.30 24.90
N ALA A 148 31.21 -17.21 23.94
CA ALA A 148 32.63 -17.50 24.18
C ALA A 148 33.27 -16.52 25.18
N GLN A 149 32.90 -15.24 25.12
CA GLN A 149 33.39 -14.24 26.09
C GLN A 149 32.84 -14.47 27.49
N ALA A 150 31.58 -14.89 27.62
CA ALA A 150 30.97 -15.20 28.91
C ALA A 150 31.62 -16.42 29.59
N GLN A 151 32.10 -17.40 28.83
CA GLN A 151 32.75 -18.59 29.38
C GLN A 151 34.22 -18.37 29.77
N GLY A 152 34.89 -17.36 29.20
CA GLY A 152 36.30 -17.05 29.50
C GLY A 152 36.55 -16.29 30.80
N GLN A 153 35.52 -15.72 31.43
CA GLN A 153 35.68 -14.92 32.67
C GLN A 153 35.47 -15.72 33.97
N GLY A 154 35.16 -17.01 33.86
CA GLY A 154 34.79 -17.86 34.99
C GLY A 154 35.88 -18.80 35.50
N GLN A 155 37.16 -18.53 35.29
CA GLN A 155 38.23 -19.38 35.83
C GLN A 155 38.73 -18.79 37.17
N PRO A 156 38.30 -19.33 38.33
CA PRO A 156 38.82 -18.88 39.61
C PRO A 156 40.31 -19.20 39.67
N ARG A 157 41.08 -18.14 39.94
CA ARG A 157 42.51 -18.21 40.23
C ARG A 157 42.67 -18.94 41.56
N GLN A 158 42.84 -20.26 41.52
CA GLN A 158 43.17 -21.05 42.71
C GLN A 158 44.55 -20.60 43.22
N GLN A 159 44.54 -19.99 44.41
CA GLN A 159 45.70 -19.83 45.27
C GLN A 159 45.56 -20.82 46.42
#